data_AF-A0A657LS75-F1
#
_entry.id   AF-A0A657LS75-F1
#
_cell.length_a   1.000
_cell.length_b   1.000
_cell.length_c   1.000
_cell.angle_alpha   90.00
_cell.angle_beta   90.00
_cell.angle_gamma   90.00
#
_symmetry.space_group_name_H-M   'P 1'
#
loop_
_entity.id
_entity.type
_entity.pdbx_description
1 polymer ?
#
loop_
_entity_poly.entity_id
_entity_poly.type
_entity_poly.pdbx_seq_one_letter_code
_entity_poly.pdbx_strand_id
1 'polypeptide(L)'
;MRHRTTTLLLALALSAAPALAAETRCGWLQNPTPGNWWLVDNKGMWIMRSQGDEDGPPGMDLIPDISERDYVATNGNYGYACACMSVETDSAEAKITEILSFRQLSLSQCENDAALPTAE
;
A
#
# COMPACT_ATOMS: atom_id res chain seq x y z
N MET A 1 54.62 16.25 38.69
CA MET A 1 53.97 16.17 37.37
C MET A 1 52.47 15.94 37.61
N ARG A 2 51.60 16.77 37.04
CA ARG A 2 50.13 16.72 37.25
C ARG A 2 49.50 16.23 35.95
N HIS A 3 48.99 15.00 35.93
CA HIS A 3 48.23 14.48 34.78
C HIS A 3 46.81 15.05 34.83
N ARG A 4 46.43 15.78 33.78
CA ARG A 4 45.05 16.22 33.54
C ARG A 4 44.34 15.12 32.77
N THR A 5 43.41 14.43 33.41
CA THR A 5 42.49 13.50 32.75
C THR A 5 41.36 14.30 32.10
N THR A 6 41.32 14.29 30.76
CA THR A 6 40.24 14.86 29.97
C THR A 6 39.20 13.75 29.73
N THR A 7 38.05 13.84 30.38
CA THR A 7 36.92 12.92 30.16
C THR A 7 36.17 13.35 28.90
N LEU A 8 36.25 12.54 27.85
CA LEU A 8 35.48 12.71 26.62
C LEU A 8 34.09 12.10 26.83
N LEU A 9 33.06 12.94 26.93
CA LEU A 9 31.65 12.52 26.97
C LEU A 9 31.21 12.15 25.56
N LEU A 10 31.07 10.85 25.30
CA LEU A 10 30.54 10.31 24.06
C LEU A 10 29.00 10.40 24.11
N ALA A 11 28.42 11.38 23.42
CA ALA A 11 26.97 11.50 23.29
C ALA A 11 26.46 10.44 22.30
N LEU A 12 25.71 9.46 22.81
CA LEU A 12 25.01 8.47 22.00
C LEU A 12 23.77 9.13 21.38
N ALA A 13 23.82 9.44 20.08
CA ALA A 13 22.64 9.87 19.33
C ALA A 13 21.77 8.63 19.05
N LEU A 14 20.60 8.55 19.69
CA LEU A 14 19.59 7.54 19.38
C LEU A 14 18.85 7.96 18.10
N SER A 15 19.20 7.35 16.97
CA SER A 15 18.42 7.45 15.75
C SER A 15 17.16 6.60 15.91
N ALA A 16 16.01 7.23 16.15
CA ALA A 16 14.73 6.55 16.08
C ALA A 16 14.43 6.22 14.61
N ALA A 17 14.47 4.94 14.25
CA ALA A 17 13.96 4.48 12.95
C ALA A 17 12.43 4.75 12.92
N PRO A 18 11.87 5.21 11.79
CA PRO A 18 10.43 5.32 11.67
C PRO A 18 9.83 3.92 11.83
N ALA A 19 8.93 3.77 12.80
CA ALA A 19 8.13 2.56 12.90
C ALA A 19 7.16 2.57 11.71
N LEU A 20 7.27 1.57 10.83
CA LEU A 20 6.22 1.27 9.85
C LEU A 20 4.98 0.90 10.67
N ALA A 21 3.94 1.72 10.56
CA ALA A 21 2.70 1.51 11.26
C ALA A 21 1.67 1.04 10.24
N ALA A 22 0.99 -0.06 10.57
CA ALA A 22 -0.15 -0.52 9.80
C ALA A 22 -1.19 0.60 9.69
N GLU A 23 -1.55 0.94 8.46
CA GLU A 23 -2.62 1.89 8.17
C GLU A 23 -3.72 1.23 7.35
N THR A 24 -4.95 1.72 7.51
CA THR A 24 -6.09 1.28 6.70
C THR A 24 -6.24 2.18 5.48
N ARG A 25 -6.27 1.57 4.30
CA ARG A 25 -6.53 2.25 3.04
C ARG A 25 -7.72 1.63 2.33
N CYS A 26 -8.63 2.47 1.87
CA CYS A 26 -9.86 2.06 1.21
C CYS A 26 -10.02 2.85 -0.08
N GLY A 27 -10.37 2.17 -1.17
CA GLY A 27 -10.53 2.79 -2.46
C GLY A 27 -10.61 1.79 -3.60
N TRP A 28 -10.29 2.26 -4.80
CA TRP A 28 -10.31 1.46 -6.03
C TRP A 28 -9.07 0.57 -6.09
N LEU A 29 -9.28 -0.74 -5.96
CA LEU A 29 -8.25 -1.74 -6.22
C LEU A 29 -8.21 -2.03 -7.72
N GLN A 30 -7.09 -1.73 -8.34
CA GLN A 30 -6.87 -1.76 -9.78
C GLN A 30 -5.96 -2.92 -10.17
N ASN A 31 -6.42 -3.74 -11.12
CA ASN A 31 -5.62 -4.73 -11.83
C ASN A 31 -5.93 -4.67 -13.33
N PRO A 32 -5.48 -3.64 -14.07
CA PRO A 32 -5.92 -3.40 -15.46
C PRO A 32 -5.17 -4.24 -16.50
N THR A 33 -4.06 -4.86 -16.13
CA THR A 33 -3.22 -5.71 -17.00
C THR A 33 -2.44 -6.74 -16.19
N PRO A 34 -1.87 -7.79 -16.83
CA PRO A 34 -1.06 -8.77 -16.12
C PRO A 34 0.12 -8.14 -15.36
N GLY A 35 0.26 -8.48 -14.08
CA GLY A 35 1.38 -8.05 -13.22
C GLY A 35 1.25 -6.65 -12.63
N ASN A 36 0.16 -5.93 -12.91
CA ASN A 36 -0.04 -4.55 -12.46
C ASN A 36 -1.10 -4.47 -11.36
N TRP A 37 -0.74 -3.96 -10.18
CA TRP A 37 -1.62 -3.84 -9.02
C TRP A 37 -1.38 -2.54 -8.26
N TRP A 38 -2.43 -1.76 -8.05
CA TRP A 38 -2.39 -0.57 -7.18
C TRP A 38 -3.74 -0.31 -6.52
N LEU A 39 -3.71 0.43 -5.41
CA LEU A 39 -4.89 0.95 -4.75
C LEU A 39 -4.95 2.46 -4.94
N VAL A 40 -6.08 2.99 -5.40
CA VAL A 40 -6.32 4.44 -5.49
C VAL A 40 -7.30 4.84 -4.39
N ASP A 41 -6.81 5.59 -3.40
CA ASP A 41 -7.62 6.16 -2.32
C ASP A 41 -7.65 7.70 -2.38
N ASN A 42 -8.26 8.35 -1.39
CA ASN A 42 -8.34 9.80 -1.31
C ASN A 42 -6.99 10.51 -1.08
N LYS A 43 -5.92 9.77 -0.81
CA LYS A 43 -4.55 10.28 -0.67
C LYS A 43 -3.71 10.04 -1.92
N GLY A 44 -4.17 9.23 -2.86
CA GLY A 44 -3.51 8.98 -4.13
C GLY A 44 -3.41 7.51 -4.49
N MET A 45 -2.53 7.21 -5.45
CA MET A 45 -2.25 5.86 -5.92
C MET A 45 -1.12 5.22 -5.12
N TRP A 46 -1.32 3.97 -4.74
CA TRP A 46 -0.37 3.15 -3.99
C TRP A 46 -0.01 1.91 -4.79
N ILE A 47 1.22 1.84 -5.29
CA ILE A 47 1.69 0.75 -6.13
C ILE A 47 2.01 -0.46 -5.24
N MET A 48 1.47 -1.62 -5.59
CA MET A 48 1.86 -2.91 -5.01
C MET A 48 2.79 -3.66 -5.97
N ARG A 49 2.45 -3.68 -7.27
CA ARG A 49 3.24 -4.39 -8.28
C ARG A 49 3.12 -3.72 -9.63
N SER A 50 4.23 -3.66 -10.35
CA SER A 50 4.27 -3.30 -11.77
C SER A 50 4.68 -4.49 -12.62
N GLN A 51 4.23 -4.51 -13.88
CA GLN A 51 4.65 -5.54 -14.82
C GLN A 51 6.17 -5.56 -14.99
N GLY A 52 6.78 -6.73 -14.80
CA GLY A 52 8.24 -6.91 -14.84
C GLY A 52 8.89 -7.02 -13.45
N ASP A 53 8.16 -6.68 -12.37
CA ASP A 53 8.62 -6.93 -11.01
C ASP A 53 8.63 -8.44 -10.71
N GLU A 54 9.72 -8.92 -10.10
CA GLU A 54 9.90 -10.34 -9.75
C GLU A 54 8.74 -10.81 -8.84
N ASP A 55 8.48 -10.08 -7.76
CA ASP A 55 7.39 -10.31 -6.80
C ASP A 55 6.72 -8.99 -6.39
N GLY A 56 5.50 -9.07 -5.84
CA GLY A 56 4.86 -7.95 -5.12
C GLY A 56 5.25 -7.93 -3.62
N PRO A 57 4.70 -7.01 -2.82
CA PRO A 57 4.95 -7.00 -1.37
C PRO A 57 4.47 -8.30 -0.70
N PRO A 58 4.98 -8.63 0.49
CA PRO A 58 4.39 -9.68 1.31
C PRO A 58 2.86 -9.48 1.47
N GLY A 59 2.10 -10.57 1.43
CA GLY A 59 0.64 -10.55 1.56
C GLY A 59 -0.15 -10.33 0.26
N MET A 60 0.50 -10.31 -0.91
CA MET A 60 -0.22 -10.32 -2.20
C MET A 60 -1.17 -11.51 -2.35
N ASP A 61 -0.86 -12.64 -1.72
CA ASP A 61 -1.69 -13.86 -1.66
C ASP A 61 -2.98 -13.69 -0.84
N LEU A 62 -3.10 -12.62 -0.04
CA LEU A 62 -4.33 -12.28 0.67
C LEU A 62 -5.39 -11.65 -0.25
N ILE A 63 -5.00 -11.18 -1.43
CA ILE A 63 -5.92 -10.69 -2.45
C ILE A 63 -6.40 -11.89 -3.27
N PRO A 64 -7.67 -12.33 -3.13
CA PRO A 64 -8.23 -13.41 -3.93
C PRO A 64 -8.48 -12.93 -5.37
N ASP A 65 -9.03 -13.80 -6.21
CA ASP A 65 -9.59 -13.37 -7.49
C ASP A 65 -10.75 -12.38 -7.26
N ILE A 66 -10.46 -11.09 -7.46
CA ILE A 66 -11.43 -10.00 -7.23
C ILE A 66 -12.59 -10.04 -8.24
N SER A 67 -12.44 -10.74 -9.36
CA SER A 67 -13.49 -10.87 -10.39
C SER A 67 -14.62 -11.83 -9.98
N GLU A 68 -14.42 -12.65 -8.94
CA GLU A 68 -15.46 -13.53 -8.39
C GLU A 68 -16.53 -12.79 -7.57
N ARG A 69 -16.39 -11.48 -7.41
CA ARG A 69 -17.28 -10.60 -6.61
C ARG A 69 -17.61 -9.32 -7.38
N ASP A 70 -17.99 -8.26 -6.68
CA ASP A 70 -18.38 -6.98 -7.27
C ASP A 70 -17.16 -6.30 -7.91
N TYR A 71 -17.17 -6.23 -9.24
CA TYR A 71 -16.00 -6.01 -10.08
C TYR A 71 -16.42 -5.46 -11.45
N VAL A 72 -15.57 -4.62 -12.03
CA VAL A 72 -15.74 -4.13 -13.40
C VAL A 72 -14.55 -4.55 -14.24
N ALA A 73 -14.81 -5.35 -15.27
CA ALA A 73 -13.83 -5.67 -16.29
C ALA A 73 -13.68 -4.49 -17.28
N THR A 74 -12.45 -4.00 -17.44
CA THR A 74 -12.12 -2.92 -18.40
C THR A 74 -11.16 -3.38 -19.50
N ASN A 75 -10.49 -4.52 -19.33
CA ASN A 75 -9.55 -5.08 -20.30
C ASN A 75 -9.52 -6.62 -20.24
N GLY A 76 -10.39 -7.30 -20.98
CA GLY A 76 -10.51 -8.76 -20.89
C GLY A 76 -11.00 -9.16 -19.49
N ASN A 77 -10.23 -10.00 -18.78
CA ASN A 77 -10.51 -10.38 -17.39
C ASN A 77 -9.82 -9.44 -16.37
N TYR A 78 -9.27 -8.32 -16.83
CA TYR A 78 -8.62 -7.29 -16.01
C TYR A 78 -9.52 -6.06 -15.86
N GLY A 79 -9.29 -5.26 -14.80
CA GLY A 79 -10.24 -4.27 -14.32
C GLY A 79 -10.08 -3.92 -12.85
N TYR A 80 -11.17 -3.52 -12.19
CA TYR A 80 -11.13 -2.97 -10.82
C TYR A 80 -12.26 -3.44 -9.91
N ALA A 81 -11.99 -3.34 -8.60
CA ALA A 81 -12.96 -3.54 -7.53
C ALA A 81 -12.86 -2.41 -6.50
N CYS A 82 -13.81 -2.34 -5.57
CA CYS A 82 -13.70 -1.53 -4.36
C CYS A 82 -13.14 -2.40 -3.22
N ALA A 83 -12.17 -1.89 -2.46
CA ALA A 83 -11.56 -2.65 -1.37
C ALA A 83 -11.09 -1.78 -0.20
N CYS A 84 -10.96 -2.40 0.98
CA CYS A 84 -10.19 -1.88 2.10
C CYS A 84 -9.07 -2.86 2.45
N MET A 85 -7.90 -2.34 2.80
CA MET A 85 -6.71 -3.10 3.16
C MET A 85 -6.09 -2.52 4.42
N SER A 86 -5.54 -3.39 5.27
CA SER A 86 -4.56 -2.96 6.28
C SER A 86 -3.18 -3.20 5.70
N VAL A 87 -2.35 -2.16 5.65
CA VAL A 87 -1.07 -2.19 4.90
C VAL A 87 0.02 -1.43 5.65
N GLU A 88 1.27 -1.77 5.35
CA GLU A 88 2.39 -0.85 5.54
C GLU A 88 2.70 -0.16 4.21
N THR A 89 3.15 1.10 4.27
CA THR A 89 3.45 1.89 3.08
C THR A 89 4.80 2.59 3.15
N ASP A 90 5.39 2.79 1.97
CA ASP A 90 6.41 3.79 1.73
C ASP A 90 5.77 5.00 1.04
N SER A 91 5.51 6.05 1.83
CA SER A 91 4.91 7.28 1.33
C SER A 91 5.82 8.10 0.41
N ALA A 92 7.14 7.93 0.48
CA ALA A 92 8.07 8.64 -0.41
C ALA A 92 8.00 8.07 -1.83
N GLU A 93 7.80 6.76 -1.94
CA GLU A 93 7.71 6.02 -3.21
C GLU A 93 6.27 5.74 -3.66
N ALA A 94 5.27 6.13 -2.86
CA ALA A 94 3.86 5.82 -3.06
C ALA A 94 3.60 4.31 -3.25
N LYS A 95 4.20 3.49 -2.38
CA LYS A 95 4.12 2.02 -2.43
C LYS A 95 3.44 1.43 -1.21
N ILE A 96 2.71 0.34 -1.42
CA ILE A 96 2.37 -0.60 -0.34
C ILE A 96 3.54 -1.57 -0.22
N THR A 97 4.14 -1.64 0.97
CA THR A 97 5.32 -2.47 1.26
C THR A 97 4.96 -3.79 1.90
N GLU A 98 3.77 -3.89 2.53
CA GLU A 98 3.23 -5.13 3.08
C GLU A 98 1.69 -5.06 3.15
N ILE A 99 1.02 -6.17 2.85
CA ILE A 99 -0.43 -6.33 2.98
C ILE A 99 -0.70 -7.23 4.18
N LEU A 100 -1.36 -6.68 5.18
CA LEU A 100 -1.67 -7.37 6.44
C LEU A 100 -3.07 -7.98 6.44
N SER A 101 -4.00 -7.37 5.71
CA SER A 101 -5.34 -7.92 5.45
C SER A 101 -6.00 -7.28 4.24
N PHE A 102 -6.94 -8.00 3.63
CA PHE A 102 -7.70 -7.57 2.47
C PHE A 102 -9.19 -7.81 2.69
N ARG A 103 -10.02 -6.86 2.25
CA ARG A 103 -11.47 -7.01 2.17
C ARG A 103 -12.01 -6.31 0.93
N GLN A 104 -12.54 -7.09 0.00
CA GLN A 104 -13.34 -6.57 -1.10
C GLN A 104 -14.69 -6.07 -0.59
N LEU A 105 -15.13 -4.95 -1.14
CA LEU A 105 -16.37 -4.25 -0.83
C LEU A 105 -17.30 -4.28 -2.05
N SER A 106 -18.54 -3.80 -1.89
CA SER A 106 -19.37 -3.48 -3.06
C SER A 106 -18.80 -2.26 -3.78
N LEU A 107 -18.90 -2.23 -5.11
CA LEU A 107 -18.50 -1.08 -5.94
C LEU A 107 -19.18 0.20 -5.46
N SER A 108 -20.45 0.09 -5.07
CA SER A 108 -21.25 1.19 -4.53
C SER A 108 -20.63 1.90 -3.33
N GLN A 109 -19.76 1.25 -2.54
CA GLN A 109 -19.07 1.93 -1.45
C GLN A 109 -18.07 2.97 -1.97
N CYS A 110 -17.32 2.62 -3.02
CA CYS A 110 -16.39 3.54 -3.65
C CYS A 110 -17.11 4.55 -4.58
N GLU A 111 -18.17 4.13 -5.27
CA GLU A 111 -18.96 5.04 -6.13
C GLU A 111 -19.63 6.18 -5.34
N ASN A 112 -20.02 5.90 -4.09
CA ASN A 112 -20.67 6.89 -3.21
C ASN A 112 -19.68 7.65 -2.32
N ASP A 113 -18.37 7.36 -2.40
CA ASP A 113 -17.36 8.10 -1.66
C ASP A 113 -16.86 9.30 -2.48
N ALA A 114 -17.36 10.49 -2.14
CA ALA A 114 -17.02 11.73 -2.82
C ALA A 114 -15.55 12.17 -2.64
N ALA A 115 -14.79 11.54 -1.74
CA ALA A 115 -13.36 11.81 -1.57
C ALA A 115 -12.50 10.98 -2.53
N LEU A 116 -13.05 9.93 -3.14
CA LEU A 116 -12.33 9.13 -4.12
C LEU A 116 -12.36 9.77 -5.50
N PRO A 117 -11.29 9.60 -6.30
CA PRO A 117 -11.36 9.90 -7.72
C PRO A 117 -12.32 8.94 -8.44
N THR A 118 -12.71 9.30 -9.66
CA THR A 118 -13.39 8.36 -10.56
C THR A 118 -12.48 7.16 -10.83
N ALA A 119 -13.06 5.96 -10.91
CA ALA A 119 -12.32 4.77 -11.31
C ALA A 119 -11.74 4.95 -12.73
N GLU A 120 -10.51 4.47 -12.93
CA GLU A 120 -9.81 4.43 -14.22
C GLU A 120 -9.99 3.08 -14.93
#